data_AF-A0AA46ZI01-F1
#
_entry.id   AF-A0AA46ZI01-F1
#
_cell.length_a   1.000
_cell.length_b   1.000
_cell.length_c   1.000
_cell.angle_alpha   90.00
_cell.angle_beta   90.00
_cell.angle_gamma   90.00
#
_symmetry.space_group_name_H-M   'P 1'
#
loop_
_entity.id
_entity.type
_entity.pdbx_description
1 polymer ?
#
loop_
_entity_poly.entity_id
_entity_poly.type
_entity_poly.pdbx_seq_one_letter_code
_entity_poly.pdbx_strand_id
1 'polypeptide(L)'
;MLETAAPVQDKGTGRTTEWVGELAEEPREPGADGQGSEQPSAIALYLPVGMCLGVAAGLILDNLAVGIGVGLALGVALGAAVDARRRGHQ
;
A
#
# COMPACT_ATOMS: atom_id res chain seq x y z
N MET A 1 -21.69 -49.71 41.08
CA MET A 1 -21.65 -48.33 40.56
C MET A 1 -20.18 -47.95 40.47
N LEU A 2 -19.63 -48.10 39.26
CA LEU A 2 -18.31 -47.63 38.91
C LEU A 2 -18.40 -46.11 38.71
N GLU A 3 -17.51 -45.34 39.34
CA GLU A 3 -16.83 -44.26 38.65
C GLU A 3 -15.51 -44.03 39.38
N THR A 4 -14.44 -44.42 38.71
CA THR A 4 -13.05 -44.25 39.13
C THR A 4 -12.67 -42.79 38.95
N ALA A 5 -12.19 -42.14 40.01
CA ALA A 5 -11.64 -40.80 39.94
C ALA A 5 -10.32 -40.87 39.14
N ALA A 6 -10.39 -40.53 37.86
CA ALA A 6 -9.21 -40.35 37.03
C ALA A 6 -8.38 -39.16 37.56
N PRO A 7 -7.04 -39.28 37.61
CA PRO A 7 -6.17 -38.17 37.97
C PRO A 7 -6.22 -37.08 36.90
N VAL A 8 -6.32 -35.82 37.33
CA VAL A 8 -6.20 -34.65 36.45
C VAL A 8 -4.83 -34.71 35.79
N GLN A 9 -4.83 -34.95 34.47
CA GLN A 9 -3.63 -35.22 33.72
C GLN A 9 -2.90 -33.92 33.39
N ASP A 10 -1.66 -33.93 33.81
CA ASP A 10 -0.52 -33.07 33.48
C ASP A 10 -0.29 -32.89 31.97
N LYS A 11 0.41 -31.80 31.64
CA LYS A 11 1.09 -31.47 30.36
C LYS A 11 0.31 -30.69 29.30
N GLY A 12 0.63 -29.41 29.25
CA GLY A 12 0.32 -28.51 28.14
C GLY A 12 1.31 -27.36 28.05
N THR A 13 2.60 -27.66 28.18
CA THR A 13 3.70 -26.82 27.68
C THR A 13 3.38 -26.42 26.24
N GLY A 14 2.93 -25.19 26.00
CA GLY A 14 2.61 -24.75 24.64
C GLY A 14 1.85 -23.43 24.43
N ARG A 15 1.52 -22.66 25.47
CA ARG A 15 0.70 -21.43 25.33
C ARG A 15 1.46 -20.12 25.52
N THR A 16 2.72 -20.06 25.06
CA THR A 16 3.50 -18.81 25.00
C THR A 16 3.39 -18.09 23.65
N THR A 17 2.84 -18.73 22.62
CA THR A 17 2.71 -18.13 21.28
C THR A 17 1.32 -17.59 20.96
N GLU A 18 0.29 -17.87 21.78
CA GLU A 18 -1.07 -17.32 21.58
C GLU A 18 -1.19 -15.83 21.95
N TRP A 19 -0.36 -15.33 22.89
CA TRP A 19 -0.34 -13.90 23.25
C TRP A 19 0.44 -13.02 22.26
N VAL A 20 1.25 -13.64 21.39
CA VAL A 20 2.07 -12.94 20.40
C VAL A 20 1.28 -12.65 19.12
N GLY A 21 0.11 -13.29 18.95
CA GLY A 21 -0.71 -13.18 17.73
C GLY A 21 -1.58 -11.92 17.60
N GLU A 22 -1.80 -11.17 18.69
CA GLU A 22 -2.79 -10.07 18.70
C GLU A 22 -2.20 -8.65 18.57
N LEU A 23 -0.86 -8.51 18.56
CA LEU A 23 -0.20 -7.20 18.50
C LEU A 23 0.51 -6.89 17.17
N ALA A 24 0.26 -7.70 16.13
CA ALA A 24 0.79 -7.47 14.79
C ALA A 24 -0.28 -6.93 13.83
N GLU A 25 -1.07 -5.94 14.25
CA GLU A 25 -1.60 -4.96 13.31
C GLU A 25 -0.66 -3.76 13.36
N GLU A 26 0.50 -3.94 12.70
CA GLU A 26 1.23 -2.82 12.13
C GLU A 26 0.22 -1.95 11.36
N PRO A 27 0.21 -0.62 11.52
CA PRO A 27 -0.64 0.23 10.68
C PRO A 27 -0.32 -0.11 9.23
N ARG A 28 -1.26 -0.75 8.54
CA ARG A 28 -1.21 -0.92 7.09
C ARG A 28 -1.30 0.47 6.49
N GLU A 29 -0.14 1.08 6.25
CA GLU A 29 0.00 2.19 5.33
C GLU A 29 -0.69 1.77 4.02
N PRO A 30 -1.73 2.49 3.56
CA PRO A 30 -2.51 2.08 2.41
C PRO A 30 -1.65 2.14 1.13
N GLY A 31 -1.33 0.95 0.62
CA GLY A 31 -1.16 0.61 -0.80
C GLY A 31 -0.59 1.67 -1.74
N ALA A 32 0.71 1.58 -2.00
CA ALA A 32 1.32 2.07 -3.24
C ALA A 32 2.19 0.98 -3.87
N ASP A 33 1.70 -0.27 -3.86
CA ASP A 33 2.23 -1.40 -4.61
C ASP A 33 1.87 -1.30 -6.11
N GLY A 34 2.40 -0.26 -6.77
CA GLY A 34 2.29 -0.06 -8.22
C GLY A 34 3.21 -0.97 -9.05
N GLN A 35 3.37 -2.23 -8.66
CA GLN A 35 4.25 -3.18 -9.35
C GLN A 35 3.43 -4.27 -10.09
N GLY A 36 2.72 -3.86 -11.14
CA GLY A 36 2.10 -4.77 -12.10
C GLY A 36 2.97 -4.96 -13.33
N SER A 37 3.70 -6.08 -13.36
CA SER A 37 4.09 -6.90 -14.52
C SER A 37 4.22 -6.28 -15.93
N GLU A 38 5.41 -6.42 -16.52
CA GLU A 38 5.68 -6.74 -17.94
C GLU A 38 4.92 -5.98 -19.05
N GLN A 39 4.67 -4.69 -18.87
CA GLN A 39 4.77 -3.62 -19.88
C GLN A 39 4.52 -2.31 -19.14
N PRO A 40 5.56 -1.50 -18.86
CA PRO A 40 5.37 -0.31 -18.05
C PRO A 40 4.49 0.69 -18.80
N SER A 41 3.21 0.74 -18.43
CA SER A 41 2.32 1.82 -18.86
C SER A 41 2.93 3.12 -18.36
N ALA A 42 3.04 4.11 -19.25
CA ALA A 42 3.62 5.39 -18.90
C ALA A 42 2.91 6.01 -17.68
N ILE A 43 1.60 5.80 -17.58
CA ILE A 43 0.77 6.33 -16.48
C ILE A 43 1.25 5.80 -15.11
N ALA A 44 1.69 4.54 -15.02
CA ALA A 44 2.19 3.96 -13.76
C ALA A 44 3.50 4.62 -13.27
N LEU A 45 4.31 5.16 -14.19
CA LEU A 45 5.56 5.86 -13.84
C LEU A 45 5.32 7.35 -13.58
N TYR A 46 4.48 8.01 -14.37
CA TYR A 46 4.30 9.47 -14.26
C TYR A 46 3.35 9.90 -13.14
N LEU A 47 2.42 9.05 -12.71
CA LEU A 47 1.49 9.34 -11.62
C LEU A 47 2.20 9.54 -10.25
N PRO A 48 3.03 8.60 -9.75
CA PRO A 48 3.73 8.80 -8.48
C PRO A 48 4.74 9.96 -8.52
N VAL A 49 5.38 10.19 -9.67
CA VAL A 49 6.28 11.34 -9.88
C VAL A 49 5.52 12.66 -9.76
N GLY A 50 4.36 12.77 -10.42
CA GLY A 50 3.48 13.94 -10.30
C GLY A 50 2.97 14.16 -8.86
N MET A 51 2.63 13.08 -8.15
CA MET A 51 2.21 13.15 -6.75
C MET A 51 3.30 13.66 -5.81
N CYS A 52 4.52 13.11 -5.87
CA CYS A 52 5.63 13.60 -5.04
C CYS A 52 5.93 15.08 -5.31
N LEU A 53 5.95 15.49 -6.58
CA LEU A 53 6.21 16.88 -6.95
C LEU A 53 5.07 17.81 -6.50
N GLY A 54 3.81 17.39 -6.68
CA GLY A 54 2.64 18.15 -6.27
C GLY A 54 2.52 18.31 -4.77
N VAL A 55 2.78 17.25 -4.00
CA VAL A 55 2.80 17.31 -2.52
C VAL A 55 3.91 18.24 -2.05
N ALA A 56 5.12 18.12 -2.59
CA ALA A 56 6.23 19.03 -2.26
C ALA A 56 5.91 20.49 -2.59
N ALA A 57 5.34 20.77 -3.77
CA ALA A 57 4.92 22.11 -4.16
C ALA A 57 3.78 22.65 -3.28
N GLY A 58 2.80 21.81 -2.93
CA GLY A 58 1.68 22.15 -2.05
C GLY A 58 2.12 22.47 -0.63
N LEU A 59 3.13 21.78 -0.12
CA LEU A 59 3.75 22.07 1.17
C LEU A 59 4.44 23.44 1.17
N ILE A 60 5.15 23.81 0.09
CA ILE A 60 5.81 25.12 -0.03
C ILE A 60 4.80 26.27 -0.11
N LEU A 61 3.65 26.03 -0.75
CA LEU A 61 2.60 27.02 -0.95
C LEU A 61 1.61 27.10 0.23
N ASP A 62 1.84 26.34 1.31
CA ASP A 62 0.90 26.13 2.42
C ASP A 62 -0.52 25.74 1.95
N ASN A 63 -0.60 25.16 0.75
CA ASN A 63 -1.84 24.76 0.11
C ASN A 63 -1.69 23.38 -0.53
N LEU A 64 -1.78 22.37 0.33
CA LEU A 64 -1.68 20.97 -0.07
C LEU A 64 -2.77 20.57 -1.07
N ALA A 65 -3.97 21.14 -0.96
CA ALA A 65 -5.06 20.85 -1.89
C ALA A 65 -4.72 21.29 -3.32
N VAL A 66 -4.15 22.49 -3.47
CA VAL A 66 -3.65 22.98 -4.76
C VAL A 66 -2.48 22.13 -5.25
N GLY A 67 -1.53 21.78 -4.38
CA GLY A 67 -0.39 20.95 -4.73
C GLY A 67 -0.78 19.56 -5.24
N ILE A 68 -1.68 18.87 -4.55
CA ILE A 68 -2.19 17.55 -4.96
C ILE A 68 -2.98 17.67 -6.28
N GLY A 69 -3.84 18.69 -6.41
CA GLY A 69 -4.62 18.91 -7.63
C GLY A 69 -3.73 19.14 -8.85
N VAL A 70 -2.71 20.01 -8.71
CA VAL A 70 -1.74 20.30 -9.77
C VAL A 70 -0.84 19.08 -10.05
N GLY A 71 -0.37 18.39 -9.01
CA GLY A 71 0.48 17.20 -9.14
C GLY A 71 -0.22 16.04 -9.85
N LEU A 72 -1.48 15.76 -9.50
CA LEU A 72 -2.31 14.77 -10.18
C LEU A 72 -2.58 15.17 -11.64
N ALA A 73 -2.99 16.42 -11.88
CA ALA A 73 -3.26 16.90 -13.23
C ALA A 73 -2.03 16.78 -14.13
N LEU A 74 -0.85 17.18 -13.65
CA LEU A 74 0.41 17.06 -14.40
C LEU A 74 0.85 15.61 -14.58
N GLY A 75 0.82 14.80 -13.52
CA GLY A 75 1.22 13.38 -13.59
C GLY A 75 0.36 12.57 -14.55
N VAL A 76 -0.96 12.78 -14.50
CA VAL A 76 -1.91 12.13 -15.42
C VAL A 76 -1.74 12.68 -16.84
N ALA A 77 -1.60 13.99 -17.04
CA ALA A 77 -1.45 14.57 -18.38
C ALA A 77 -0.16 14.08 -19.07
N LEU A 78 0.96 14.05 -18.34
CA LEU A 78 2.24 13.53 -18.85
C LEU A 78 2.14 12.03 -19.13
N GLY A 79 1.58 11.26 -18.19
CA GLY A 79 1.35 9.82 -18.35
C GLY A 79 0.49 9.51 -19.58
N ALA A 80 -0.63 10.21 -19.75
CA ALA A 80 -1.55 10.05 -20.87
C ALA A 80 -0.92 10.50 -22.20
N ALA A 81 -0.15 11.60 -22.22
CA ALA A 81 0.51 12.07 -23.43
C ALA A 81 1.58 11.08 -23.92
N VAL A 82 2.37 10.50 -23.00
CA VAL A 82 3.38 9.50 -23.35
C VAL A 82 2.73 8.18 -23.75
N ASP A 83 1.66 7.78 -23.07
CA ASP A 83 0.88 6.57 -23.42
C ASP A 83 0.23 6.71 -24.81
N ALA A 84 -0.35 7.88 -25.11
CA ALA A 84 -0.90 8.20 -26.44
C ALA A 84 0.18 8.13 -27.54
N ARG A 85 1.40 8.60 -27.27
CA ARG A 85 2.53 8.48 -28.20
C ARG A 85 2.98 7.04 -28.43
N ARG A 86 2.90 6.18 -27.40
CA ARG A 86 3.24 4.74 -27.53
C ARG A 86 2.21 3.99 -28.37
N ARG A 87 0.92 4.33 -28.22
CA ARG A 87 -0.18 3.73 -29.00
C ARG A 87 -0.12 4.04 -30.49
N GLY A 88 0.55 5.12 -30.91
CA GLY A 88 0.74 5.47 -32.33
C GLY A 88 1.85 4.69 -33.05
N HIS A 89 2.60 3.82 -32.35
CA HIS A 89 3.69 3.01 -32.91
C HIS A 89 3.35 1.51 -32.97
N GLN A 90 2.08 1.14 -32.81
CA GLN A 90 1.52 -0.21 -32.95
C GLN A 90 0.46 -0.19 -34.06
#